data_AF-A0A9W5IXE5-F1
#
_entry.id   AF-A0A9W5IXE5-F1
#
_cell.length_a   1.000
_cell.length_b   1.000
_cell.length_c   1.000
_cell.angle_alpha   90.00
_cell.angle_beta   90.00
_cell.angle_gamma   90.00
#
_symmetry.space_group_name_H-M   'P 1'
#
loop_
_entity.id
_entity.type
_entity.pdbx_description
1 polymer ?
#
loop_
_entity_poly.entity_id
_entity_poly.type
_entity_poly.pdbx_seq_one_letter_code
_entity_poly.pdbx_strand_id
1 'polypeptide(L)'
;MKKEENTNFYQKLILIEDEIYESDILNNYDLFIRKCIDFAKKKIIPLSDNQKYLDEKIKLSIDFIEGRLSKSELIEASYQFTKEIYASSSNIKEKKIKYFICFLLDSDFLQNITPDEQQDSYISYLLSTLYEIQDNIVLCEEFYKFINEELS
;
A
#
# COMPACT_ATOMS: atom_id res chain seq x y z
N MET A 1 10.81 23.92 6.60
CA MET A 1 9.48 23.97 5.94
C MET A 1 8.55 24.84 6.74
N LYS A 2 7.85 25.76 6.08
CA LYS A 2 6.96 26.72 6.73
C LYS A 2 5.58 26.09 6.93
N LYS A 3 4.92 26.46 8.04
CA LYS A 3 3.64 25.89 8.51
C LYS A 3 2.53 25.87 7.44
N GLU A 4 2.54 26.83 6.51
CA GLU A 4 1.58 26.95 5.40
C GLU A 4 1.75 25.87 4.31
N GLU A 5 2.98 25.44 4.00
CA GLU A 5 3.24 24.35 3.06
C GLU A 5 2.72 23.02 3.61
N ASN A 6 2.87 22.80 4.93
CA ASN A 6 2.34 21.62 5.61
C ASN A 6 0.80 21.59 5.65
N THR A 7 0.11 22.73 5.82
CA THR A 7 -1.35 22.77 5.82
C THR A 7 -1.96 22.40 4.46
N ASN A 8 -1.33 22.84 3.36
CA ASN A 8 -1.76 22.50 2.01
C ASN A 8 -1.59 20.99 1.72
N PHE A 9 -0.51 20.38 2.24
CA PHE A 9 -0.26 18.94 2.07
C PHE A 9 -1.33 18.06 2.74
N TYR A 10 -1.60 18.24 4.03
CA TYR A 10 -2.59 17.40 4.72
C TYR A 10 -3.98 17.55 4.10
N GLN A 11 -4.33 18.75 3.65
CA GLN A 11 -5.58 18.97 2.91
C GLN A 11 -5.62 18.18 1.61
N LYS A 12 -4.53 18.15 0.83
CA LYS A 12 -4.48 17.33 -0.39
C LYS A 12 -4.57 15.83 -0.12
N LEU A 13 -3.92 15.33 0.94
CA LEU A 13 -3.99 13.91 1.28
C LEU A 13 -5.41 13.53 1.70
N ILE A 14 -6.07 14.36 2.51
CA ILE A 14 -7.48 14.17 2.89
C ILE A 14 -8.37 14.21 1.65
N LEU A 15 -8.19 15.17 0.74
CA LEU A 15 -8.96 15.23 -0.51
C LEU A 15 -8.80 13.96 -1.36
N ILE A 16 -7.57 13.44 -1.50
CA ILE A 16 -7.33 12.18 -2.21
C ILE A 16 -8.03 11.03 -1.50
N GLU A 17 -7.94 10.96 -0.16
CA GLU A 17 -8.62 9.92 0.62
C GLU A 17 -10.14 9.97 0.41
N ASP A 18 -10.76 11.15 0.56
CA ASP A 18 -12.18 11.39 0.36
C ASP A 18 -12.61 10.99 -1.07
N GLU A 19 -11.87 11.41 -2.09
CA GLU A 19 -12.15 11.07 -3.49
C GLU A 19 -12.06 9.57 -3.77
N ILE A 20 -11.17 8.83 -3.10
CA ILE A 20 -11.13 7.37 -3.20
C ILE A 20 -12.38 6.75 -2.57
N TYR A 21 -12.78 7.24 -1.40
CA TYR A 21 -13.99 6.77 -0.71
C TYR A 21 -15.27 7.05 -1.46
N GLU A 22 -15.33 8.17 -2.17
CA GLU A 22 -16.47 8.55 -3.02
C GLU A 22 -16.46 7.84 -4.38
N SER A 23 -15.34 7.27 -4.80
CA SER A 23 -15.21 6.59 -6.09
C SER A 23 -15.82 5.18 -6.09
N ASP A 24 -16.29 4.75 -7.27
CA ASP A 24 -16.87 3.42 -7.46
C ASP A 24 -15.85 2.27 -7.33
N ILE A 25 -14.55 2.56 -7.24
CA ILE A 25 -13.52 1.52 -7.22
C ILE A 25 -13.66 0.60 -6.00
N LEU A 26 -14.11 1.13 -4.87
CA LEU A 26 -14.29 0.35 -3.64
C LEU A 26 -15.54 -0.55 -3.71
N ASN A 27 -16.50 -0.26 -4.59
CA ASN A 27 -17.62 -1.16 -4.87
C ASN A 27 -17.16 -2.47 -5.54
N ASN A 28 -16.00 -2.45 -6.21
CA ASN A 28 -15.32 -3.62 -6.76
C ASN A 28 -13.96 -3.81 -6.10
N TYR A 29 -13.99 -4.28 -4.84
CA TYR A 29 -12.79 -4.40 -4.03
C TYR A 29 -11.72 -5.33 -4.63
N ASP A 30 -12.13 -6.39 -5.35
CA ASP A 30 -11.20 -7.27 -6.06
C ASP A 30 -10.41 -6.50 -7.13
N LEU A 31 -11.08 -5.61 -7.88
CA LEU A 31 -10.42 -4.73 -8.86
C LEU A 31 -9.52 -3.72 -8.17
N PHE A 32 -9.95 -3.13 -7.05
CA PHE A 32 -9.12 -2.25 -6.23
C PHE A 32 -7.82 -2.93 -5.80
N ILE A 33 -7.90 -4.14 -5.22
CA ILE A 33 -6.72 -4.90 -4.78
C ILE A 33 -5.79 -5.23 -5.96
N ARG A 34 -6.33 -5.64 -7.10
CA ARG A 34 -5.52 -5.87 -8.33
C ARG A 34 -4.78 -4.61 -8.76
N LYS A 35 -5.45 -3.45 -8.73
CA LYS A 35 -4.82 -2.16 -9.04
C LYS A 35 -3.77 -1.77 -8.02
N CYS A 36 -3.95 -2.03 -6.73
CA CYS A 36 -2.93 -1.83 -5.70
C CYS A 36 -1.69 -2.69 -5.96
N ILE A 37 -1.87 -3.97 -6.31
CA ILE A 37 -0.77 -4.88 -6.68
C ILE A 37 -0.04 -4.39 -7.94
N ASP A 38 -0.77 -3.98 -8.97
CA ASP A 38 -0.19 -3.48 -10.22
C ASP A 38 0.56 -2.17 -10.02
N PHE A 39 0.01 -1.28 -9.19
CA PHE A 39 0.69 -0.05 -8.78
C PHE A 39 1.98 -0.36 -8.04
N ALA A 40 1.96 -1.31 -7.10
CA ALA A 40 3.15 -1.75 -6.37
C ALA A 40 4.26 -2.18 -7.34
N LYS A 41 3.93 -3.06 -8.30
CA LYS A 41 4.87 -3.57 -9.30
C LYS A 41 5.41 -2.49 -10.23
N LYS A 42 4.55 -1.57 -10.69
CA LYS A 42 4.92 -0.56 -11.69
C LYS A 42 5.58 0.68 -11.10
N LYS A 43 5.26 1.04 -9.86
CA LYS A 43 5.60 2.35 -9.28
C LYS A 43 6.38 2.28 -7.97
N ILE A 44 6.16 1.25 -7.15
CA ILE A 44 6.77 1.17 -5.82
C ILE A 44 8.03 0.29 -5.81
N ILE A 45 7.92 -0.95 -6.29
CA ILE A 45 9.04 -1.90 -6.35
C ILE A 45 10.24 -1.31 -7.14
N PRO A 46 10.07 -0.63 -8.29
CA PRO A 46 11.19 -0.07 -9.04
C PRO A 46 11.98 1.00 -8.26
N LEU A 47 11.43 1.56 -7.18
CA LEU A 47 12.12 2.54 -6.32
C LEU A 47 13.06 1.89 -5.31
N SER A 48 13.02 0.56 -5.19
CA SER A 48 13.82 -0.21 -4.24
C SER A 48 15.10 -0.79 -4.84
N ASP A 49 16.11 -0.95 -3.99
CA ASP A 49 17.32 -1.72 -4.31
C ASP A 49 17.10 -3.24 -4.27
N ASN A 50 15.97 -3.71 -3.71
CA ASN A 50 15.64 -5.12 -3.46
C ASN A 50 14.47 -5.62 -4.34
N GLN A 51 14.36 -5.15 -5.58
CA GLN A 51 13.18 -5.32 -6.43
C GLN A 51 12.71 -6.78 -6.54
N LYS A 52 13.63 -7.69 -6.89
CA LYS A 52 13.32 -9.13 -7.02
C LYS A 52 12.73 -9.72 -5.74
N TYR A 53 13.28 -9.33 -4.59
CA TYR A 53 12.80 -9.81 -3.30
C TYR A 53 11.38 -9.31 -3.01
N LEU A 54 11.08 -8.05 -3.33
CA LEU A 54 9.74 -7.49 -3.15
C LEU A 54 8.72 -8.08 -4.13
N ASP A 55 9.12 -8.36 -5.37
CA ASP A 55 8.28 -9.08 -6.34
C ASP A 55 7.88 -10.47 -5.84
N GLU A 56 8.83 -11.20 -5.23
CA GLU A 56 8.55 -12.50 -4.60
C GLU A 56 7.56 -12.36 -3.44
N LYS A 57 7.58 -11.26 -2.68
CA LYS A 57 6.58 -11.01 -1.63
C LYS A 57 5.21 -10.70 -2.21
N ILE A 58 5.10 -9.85 -3.23
CA ILE A 58 3.83 -9.56 -3.89
C ILE A 58 3.20 -10.80 -4.52
N LYS A 59 4.01 -11.77 -4.95
CA LYS A 59 3.49 -13.04 -5.44
C LYS A 59 2.65 -13.78 -4.38
N LEU A 60 2.99 -13.66 -3.09
CA LEU A 60 2.21 -14.27 -2.01
C LEU A 60 0.79 -13.70 -1.93
N SER A 61 0.63 -12.40 -2.15
CA SER A 61 -0.67 -11.72 -2.23
C SER A 61 -1.52 -12.30 -3.37
N ILE A 62 -0.91 -12.49 -4.54
CA ILE A 62 -1.57 -13.06 -5.73
C ILE A 62 -1.95 -14.52 -5.47
N ASP A 63 -1.02 -15.31 -4.93
CA ASP A 63 -1.28 -16.72 -4.60
C ASP A 63 -2.40 -16.85 -3.56
N PHE A 64 -2.49 -15.94 -2.59
CA PHE A 64 -3.60 -15.88 -1.65
C PHE A 64 -4.94 -15.55 -2.31
N ILE A 65 -5.00 -14.49 -3.12
CA ILE A 65 -6.21 -14.08 -3.85
C ILE A 65 -6.71 -15.19 -4.79
N GLU A 66 -5.78 -15.94 -5.39
CA GLU A 66 -6.10 -17.06 -6.30
C GLU A 66 -6.32 -18.40 -5.56
N GLY A 67 -6.32 -18.41 -4.23
CA GLY A 67 -6.58 -19.59 -3.41
C GLY A 67 -5.46 -20.65 -3.40
N ARG A 68 -4.26 -20.28 -3.86
CA ARG A 68 -3.05 -21.13 -3.85
C ARG A 68 -2.24 -21.03 -2.56
N LEU A 69 -2.47 -20.01 -1.74
CA LEU A 69 -1.85 -19.80 -0.44
C LEU A 69 -2.95 -19.69 0.63
N SER A 70 -2.79 -20.36 1.77
CA SER A 70 -3.73 -20.24 2.89
C SER A 70 -3.56 -18.92 3.66
N LYS A 71 -4.61 -18.50 4.37
CA LYS A 71 -4.55 -17.33 5.27
C LYS A 71 -3.44 -17.46 6.32
N SER A 72 -3.27 -18.66 6.90
CA SER A 72 -2.21 -18.92 7.88
C SER A 72 -0.80 -18.78 7.30
N GLU A 73 -0.58 -19.23 6.06
CA GLU A 73 0.72 -19.08 5.40
C GLU A 73 1.02 -17.63 5.06
N LEU A 74 0.00 -16.86 4.63
CA LEU A 74 0.15 -15.42 4.39
C LEU A 74 0.47 -14.66 5.68
N ILE A 75 -0.24 -14.95 6.78
CA ILE A 75 0.01 -14.34 8.09
C ILE A 75 1.44 -14.63 8.57
N GLU A 76 1.89 -15.88 8.47
CA GLU A 76 3.26 -16.25 8.85
C GLU A 76 4.29 -15.49 8.00
N ALA A 77 4.10 -15.44 6.67
CA ALA A 77 4.99 -14.71 5.78
C ALA A 77 5.01 -13.20 6.07
N SER A 78 3.87 -12.59 6.34
CA SER A 78 3.72 -11.19 6.73
C SER A 78 4.44 -10.88 8.04
N TYR A 79 4.31 -11.78 9.02
CA TYR A 79 4.98 -11.68 10.31
C TYR A 79 6.52 -11.74 10.18
N GLN A 80 7.04 -12.69 9.41
CA GLN A 80 8.49 -12.79 9.17
C GLN A 80 9.02 -11.57 8.42
N PHE A 81 8.31 -11.11 7.39
CA PHE A 81 8.68 -9.91 6.65
C PHE A 81 8.72 -8.67 7.54
N THR A 82 7.73 -8.51 8.43
CA THR A 82 7.69 -7.42 9.40
C THR A 82 8.89 -7.45 10.36
N LYS A 83 9.31 -8.63 10.84
CA LYS A 83 10.53 -8.76 11.66
C LYS A 83 11.78 -8.29 10.94
N GLU A 84 11.94 -8.63 9.67
CA GLU A 84 13.09 -8.20 8.86
C GLU A 84 13.16 -6.68 8.72
N ILE A 85 12.00 -6.01 8.59
CA ILE A 85 11.91 -4.55 8.53
C ILE A 85 12.44 -3.92 9.83
N TYR A 86 12.11 -4.49 11.00
CA TYR A 86 12.60 -4.00 12.28
C TYR A 86 14.09 -4.29 12.52
N ALA A 87 14.60 -5.40 11.98
CA ALA A 87 16.03 -5.75 12.07
C ALA A 87 16.92 -4.90 11.15
N SER A 88 16.37 -4.35 10.06
CA SER A 88 17.07 -3.49 9.09
C SER A 88 17.17 -2.04 9.59
N SER A 89 18.40 -1.53 9.79
CA SER A 89 18.62 -0.36 10.66
C SER A 89 19.08 0.95 10.02
N SER A 90 19.17 1.14 8.69
CA SER A 90 19.74 2.40 8.16
C SER A 90 19.03 3.08 7.00
N ASN A 91 18.37 2.37 6.09
CA ASN A 91 17.71 3.01 4.93
C ASN A 91 16.22 3.24 5.20
N ILE A 92 15.85 4.49 5.51
CA ILE A 92 14.47 4.89 5.83
C ILE A 92 13.55 4.67 4.61
N LYS A 93 13.98 5.07 3.40
CA LYS A 93 13.17 4.91 2.19
C LYS A 93 12.84 3.44 1.92
N GLU A 94 13.86 2.56 1.97
CA GLU A 94 13.65 1.11 1.82
C GLU A 94 12.68 0.57 2.87
N LYS A 95 12.76 1.08 4.11
CA LYS A 95 11.84 0.70 5.18
C LYS A 95 10.40 1.06 4.85
N LYS A 96 10.16 2.27 4.33
CA LYS A 96 8.84 2.74 3.91
C LYS A 96 8.28 1.97 2.71
N ILE A 97 9.13 1.65 1.73
CA ILE A 97 8.75 0.75 0.62
C ILE A 97 8.29 -0.60 1.17
N LYS A 98 9.05 -1.21 2.09
CA LYS A 98 8.66 -2.49 2.69
C LYS A 98 7.36 -2.39 3.50
N TYR A 99 7.14 -1.30 4.23
CA TYR A 99 5.85 -1.07 4.90
C TYR A 99 4.68 -0.98 3.92
N PHE A 100 4.88 -0.39 2.73
CA PHE A 100 3.84 -0.42 1.70
C PHE A 100 3.51 -1.86 1.28
N ILE A 101 4.53 -2.71 1.12
CA ILE A 101 4.35 -4.13 0.80
C ILE A 101 3.64 -4.89 1.93
N CYS A 102 3.77 -4.49 3.20
CA CYS A 102 3.03 -5.11 4.32
C CYS A 102 1.52 -5.03 4.15
N PHE A 103 0.96 -3.93 3.62
CA PHE A 103 -0.49 -3.87 3.34
C PHE A 103 -0.91 -4.96 2.36
N LEU A 104 -0.10 -5.21 1.34
CA LEU A 104 -0.36 -6.26 0.35
C LEU A 104 -0.10 -7.67 0.89
N LEU A 105 0.43 -7.82 2.09
CA LEU A 105 0.55 -9.09 2.81
C LEU A 105 -0.42 -9.21 3.98
N ASP A 106 -1.27 -8.20 4.21
CA ASP A 106 -2.30 -8.23 5.23
C ASP A 106 -3.56 -8.91 4.68
N SER A 107 -3.92 -10.06 5.26
CA SER A 107 -5.10 -10.81 4.81
C SER A 107 -6.40 -10.03 4.96
N ASP A 108 -6.50 -9.19 5.99
CA ASP A 108 -7.74 -8.46 6.27
C ASP A 108 -7.90 -7.30 5.27
N PHE A 109 -6.80 -6.60 4.95
CA PHE A 109 -6.76 -5.68 3.81
C PHE A 109 -7.14 -6.39 2.51
N LEU A 110 -6.52 -7.52 2.17
CA LEU A 110 -6.82 -8.21 0.90
C LEU A 110 -8.28 -8.73 0.80
N GLN A 111 -8.98 -8.88 1.91
CA GLN A 111 -10.34 -9.43 1.98
C GLN A 111 -11.42 -8.39 2.32
N ASN A 112 -11.08 -7.10 2.35
CA ASN A 112 -11.99 -6.02 2.76
C ASN A 112 -12.57 -6.21 4.19
N ILE A 113 -11.74 -6.69 5.11
CA ILE A 113 -12.10 -6.85 6.52
C ILE A 113 -11.46 -5.69 7.28
N THR A 114 -12.28 -4.86 7.93
CA THR A 114 -11.81 -3.80 8.84
C THR A 114 -11.68 -4.37 10.25
N PRO A 115 -10.50 -4.41 10.87
CA PRO A 115 -10.35 -4.80 12.26
C PRO A 115 -11.06 -3.82 13.21
N ASP A 116 -11.77 -4.34 14.22
CA ASP A 116 -12.54 -3.52 15.17
C ASP A 116 -11.70 -2.49 15.95
N GLU A 117 -10.39 -2.77 16.12
CA GLU A 117 -9.45 -1.91 16.86
C GLU A 117 -8.73 -0.88 15.97
N GLN A 118 -8.99 -0.88 14.66
CA GLN A 118 -8.34 0.03 13.72
C GLN A 118 -8.87 1.47 13.88
N GLN A 119 -7.97 2.41 14.17
CA GLN A 119 -8.32 3.83 14.38
C GLN A 119 -8.46 4.60 13.07
N ASP A 120 -7.52 4.43 12.14
CA ASP A 120 -7.55 5.05 10.81
C ASP A 120 -7.71 4.01 9.72
N SER A 121 -8.26 4.40 8.58
CA SER A 121 -8.50 3.47 7.49
C SER A 121 -7.23 2.89 6.88
N TYR A 122 -7.36 1.72 6.23
CA TYR A 122 -6.28 1.18 5.41
C TYR A 122 -5.85 2.14 4.29
N ILE A 123 -6.78 2.89 3.71
CA ILE A 123 -6.48 3.89 2.67
C ILE A 123 -5.63 5.02 3.25
N SER A 124 -5.97 5.52 4.45
CA SER A 124 -5.19 6.55 5.15
C SER A 124 -3.75 6.09 5.40
N TYR A 125 -3.58 4.88 5.94
CA TYR A 125 -2.26 4.32 6.19
C TYR A 125 -1.46 4.07 4.90
N LEU A 126 -2.13 3.63 3.83
CA LEU A 126 -1.52 3.42 2.52
C LEU A 126 -1.03 4.75 1.94
N LEU A 127 -1.88 5.79 1.91
CA LEU A 127 -1.53 7.13 1.40
C LEU A 127 -0.42 7.78 2.23
N SER A 128 -0.47 7.65 3.55
CA SER A 128 0.61 8.12 4.43
C SER A 128 1.94 7.44 4.08
N THR A 129 1.93 6.12 3.89
CA THR A 129 3.13 5.37 3.52
C THR A 129 3.67 5.78 2.14
N LEU A 130 2.80 6.01 1.16
CA LEU A 130 3.19 6.50 -0.17
C LEU A 130 3.87 7.86 -0.09
N TYR A 131 3.31 8.78 0.70
CA TYR A 131 3.93 10.07 0.95
C TYR A 131 5.33 9.91 1.54
N GLU A 132 5.47 9.09 2.58
CA GLU A 132 6.75 8.89 3.29
C GLU A 132 7.85 8.25 2.45
N ILE A 133 7.52 7.53 1.35
CA ILE A 133 8.54 6.95 0.45
C ILE A 133 9.33 8.04 -0.29
N GLN A 134 8.69 9.15 -0.67
CA GLN A 134 9.33 10.24 -1.41
C GLN A 134 9.33 11.59 -0.67
N ASP A 135 8.76 11.63 0.54
CA ASP A 135 8.51 12.85 1.32
C ASP A 135 7.78 13.94 0.52
N ASN A 136 6.84 13.51 -0.34
CA ASN A 136 5.99 14.39 -1.15
C ASN A 136 4.71 13.66 -1.63
N ILE A 137 3.76 14.42 -2.17
CA ILE A 137 2.42 13.91 -2.55
C ILE A 137 2.38 13.13 -3.88
N VAL A 138 3.46 13.11 -4.66
CA VAL A 138 3.45 12.62 -6.06
C VAL A 138 2.97 11.17 -6.15
N LEU A 139 3.45 10.29 -5.27
CA LEU A 139 3.00 8.89 -5.28
C LEU A 139 1.52 8.73 -4.89
N CYS A 140 0.99 9.60 -4.04
CA CYS A 140 -0.43 9.59 -3.68
C CYS A 140 -1.30 10.01 -4.87
N GLU A 141 -0.91 11.08 -5.58
CA GLU A 141 -1.59 11.54 -6.80
C GLU A 141 -1.50 10.51 -7.93
N GLU A 142 -0.33 9.87 -8.10
CA GLU A 142 -0.16 8.79 -9.07
C GLU A 142 -1.02 7.56 -8.70
N PHE A 143 -1.07 7.18 -7.43
CA PHE A 143 -1.90 6.08 -6.97
C PHE A 143 -3.37 6.33 -7.25
N TYR A 144 -3.87 7.51 -6.86
CA TYR A 144 -5.25 7.92 -7.09
C TYR A 144 -5.65 7.86 -8.58
N LYS A 145 -4.83 8.41 -9.46
CA LYS A 145 -5.05 8.32 -10.91
C LYS A 145 -5.04 6.87 -11.38
N PHE A 146 -4.03 6.11 -10.97
CA PHE A 146 -3.85 4.72 -11.39
C PHE A 146 -5.03 3.82 -11.01
N ILE A 147 -5.58 3.97 -9.82
CA ILE A 147 -6.73 3.15 -9.39
C ILE A 147 -8.02 3.56 -10.09
N ASN A 148 -8.17 4.82 -10.50
CA ASN A 148 -9.37 5.33 -11.18
C ASN A 148 -9.29 5.30 -12.72
N GLU A 149 -8.12 5.06 -13.32
CA GLU A 149 -8.01 4.83 -14.76
C GLU A 149 -8.78 3.56 -15.18
N GLU A 150 -9.70 3.66 -16.14
CA GLU A 150 -10.30 2.47 -16.75
C GLU A 150 -9.20 1.63 -17.42
N LEU A 151 -9.21 0.31 -17.19
CA LEU A 151 -8.33 -0.60 -17.93
C LEU A 151 -8.76 -0.54 -19.40
N SER A 152 -7.90 0.04 -20.25
CA SER A 152 -8.07 0.07 -21.71
C SER A 152 -7.78 -1.29 -22.34
#